data_AF-A0A7C5C528-F1
#
_entry.id   AF-A0A7C5C528-F1
#
_cell.length_a   1.000
_cell.length_b   1.000
_cell.length_c   1.000
_cell.angle_alpha   90.00
_cell.angle_beta   90.00
_cell.angle_gamma   90.00
#
_symmetry.space_group_name_H-M   'P 1'
#
loop_
_entity.id
_entity.type
_entity.pdbx_description
1 polymer ?
#
loop_
_entity_poly.entity_id
_entity_poly.type
_entity_poly.pdbx_seq_one_letter_code
_entity_poly.pdbx_strand_id
1 'polypeptide(L)'
;MKELFEKKQDWTEAEIQQIEYSMLKGILGCRSVEAVEAAITYASYLNFTGITNGNYPVFLNILTVRNHAVIDALLGTRDPFLFMSSIQPNYFIVSTCFAILTKYRKAEIYPKTLGIILGVFQTTYNSPLDGYKIYPPSVADINALGKHLNEEKGQDDLLNRSILDILDKLASLEGQNVDEDMEDLAVHSHNIRNNFFDSKKRLVDVIPEVQLRLEPNLDKDVLPRDRKPLAEVEQPAQ
;
A
#
# COMPACT_ATOMS: atom_id res chain seq x y z
N MET A 1 -18.74 51.01 24.88
CA MET A 1 -17.65 50.31 24.20
C MET A 1 -16.95 49.44 25.22
N LYS A 2 -17.36 48.17 25.34
CA LYS A 2 -16.65 47.18 26.15
C LYS A 2 -15.59 46.57 25.25
N GLU A 3 -14.36 46.64 25.73
CA GLU A 3 -13.13 46.23 25.07
C GLU A 3 -13.27 44.83 24.47
N LEU A 4 -13.21 44.74 23.13
CA LEU A 4 -12.69 43.55 22.48
C LEU A 4 -11.18 43.54 22.73
N PHE A 5 -10.77 43.16 23.94
CA PHE A 5 -9.45 42.59 24.11
C PHE A 5 -9.49 41.26 23.36
N GLU A 6 -9.11 41.30 22.09
CA GLU A 6 -8.57 40.12 21.42
C GLU A 6 -7.50 39.57 22.36
N LYS A 7 -7.79 38.42 22.99
CA LYS A 7 -6.76 37.63 23.65
C LYS A 7 -5.66 37.47 22.60
N LYS A 8 -4.47 38.04 22.86
CA LYS A 8 -3.26 37.62 22.15
C LYS A 8 -3.17 36.12 22.36
N GLN A 9 -3.55 35.38 21.33
CA GLN A 9 -3.45 33.94 21.33
C GLN A 9 -1.98 33.65 21.07
N ASP A 10 -1.25 33.36 22.14
CA ASP A 10 0.14 32.93 22.06
C ASP A 10 0.15 31.47 21.59
N TRP A 11 0.75 31.23 20.42
CA TRP A 11 0.85 29.90 19.83
C TRP A 11 2.18 29.25 20.21
N THR A 12 2.13 28.02 20.68
CA THR A 12 3.33 27.21 20.92
C THR A 12 3.80 26.53 19.62
N GLU A 13 5.09 26.21 19.53
CA GLU A 13 5.63 25.46 18.38
C GLU A 13 4.92 24.11 18.18
N ALA A 14 4.54 23.43 19.27
CA ALA A 14 3.80 22.17 19.21
C ALA A 14 2.40 22.32 18.60
N GLU A 15 1.69 23.41 18.93
CA GLU A 15 0.39 23.70 18.33
C GLU A 15 0.52 24.03 16.85
N ILE A 16 1.55 24.80 16.47
CA ILE A 16 1.83 25.10 15.05
C ILE A 16 2.09 23.80 14.28
N GLN A 17 2.95 22.92 14.79
CA GLN A 17 3.23 21.61 14.16
C GLN A 17 1.98 20.74 14.03
N GLN A 18 1.10 20.76 15.03
CA GLN A 18 -0.16 20.02 14.98
C GLN A 18 -1.12 20.56 13.91
N ILE A 19 -1.19 21.90 13.77
CA ILE A 19 -1.98 22.56 12.73
C ILE A 19 -1.42 22.21 11.35
N GLU A 20 -0.11 22.35 11.14
CA GLU A 20 0.56 22.00 9.89
C GLU A 20 0.32 20.53 9.50
N TYR A 21 0.44 19.62 10.47
CA TYR A 21 0.16 18.21 10.26
C TYR A 21 -1.30 17.93 9.88
N SER A 22 -2.25 18.65 10.49
CA SER A 22 -3.67 18.56 10.13
C SER A 22 -3.94 19.06 8.71
N MET A 23 -3.31 20.17 8.32
CA MET A 23 -3.40 20.70 6.95
C MET A 23 -2.80 19.71 5.94
N LEU A 24 -1.65 19.12 6.25
CA LEU A 24 -1.02 18.09 5.41
C LEU A 24 -1.92 16.86 5.27
N LYS A 25 -2.57 16.40 6.34
CA LYS A 25 -3.58 15.34 6.25
C LYS A 25 -4.74 15.71 5.32
N GLY A 26 -5.18 16.96 5.36
CA GLY A 26 -6.19 17.49 4.45
C GLY A 26 -5.76 17.38 2.98
N ILE A 27 -4.51 17.78 2.68
CA ILE A 27 -3.89 17.67 1.35
C ILE A 27 -3.82 16.20 0.90
N LEU A 28 -3.31 15.32 1.75
CA LEU A 28 -3.18 13.89 1.45
C LEU A 28 -4.53 13.18 1.29
N GLY A 29 -5.62 13.79 1.78
CA GLY A 29 -6.98 13.33 1.53
C GLY A 29 -7.45 13.46 0.08
N CYS A 30 -6.74 14.24 -0.77
CA CYS A 30 -6.97 14.36 -2.21
C CYS A 30 -8.43 14.64 -2.63
N ARG A 31 -9.16 15.41 -1.82
CA ARG A 31 -10.60 15.72 -2.05
C ARG A 31 -10.86 16.87 -3.02
N SER A 32 -9.82 17.64 -3.36
CA SER A 32 -9.88 18.72 -4.33
C SER A 32 -8.68 18.66 -5.27
N VAL A 33 -8.77 19.37 -6.38
CA VAL A 33 -7.71 19.44 -7.40
C VAL A 33 -6.43 20.04 -6.83
N GLU A 34 -6.55 21.07 -5.99
CA GLU A 34 -5.42 21.71 -5.30
C GLU A 34 -4.74 20.75 -4.32
N ALA A 35 -5.54 19.98 -3.58
CA ALA A 35 -5.03 18.97 -2.65
C ALA A 35 -4.25 17.89 -3.41
N VAL A 36 -4.76 17.42 -4.55
CA VAL A 36 -4.06 16.45 -5.41
C VAL A 36 -2.74 17.01 -5.92
N GLU A 37 -2.73 18.23 -6.45
CA GLU A 37 -1.51 18.85 -6.97
C GLU A 37 -0.45 19.08 -5.89
N ALA A 38 -0.86 19.50 -4.69
CA ALA A 38 0.02 19.63 -3.54
C ALA A 38 0.56 18.26 -3.09
N ALA A 39 -0.29 17.23 -3.05
CA ALA A 39 0.11 15.86 -2.72
C ALA A 39 1.09 15.27 -3.75
N ILE A 40 0.86 15.50 -5.05
CA ILE A 40 1.78 15.11 -6.14
C ILE A 40 3.15 15.77 -5.96
N THR A 41 3.16 17.07 -5.66
CA THR A 41 4.40 17.83 -5.45
C THR A 41 5.14 17.30 -4.22
N TYR A 42 4.42 17.04 -3.13
CA TYR A 42 4.98 16.46 -1.91
C TYR A 42 5.55 15.06 -2.16
N ALA A 43 4.83 14.20 -2.88
CA ALA A 43 5.27 12.86 -3.26
C ALA A 43 6.52 12.90 -4.15
N SER A 44 6.59 13.84 -5.09
CA SER A 44 7.77 14.07 -5.94
C SER A 44 8.98 14.51 -5.11
N TYR A 45 8.77 15.37 -4.11
CA TYR A 45 9.82 15.78 -3.18
C TYR A 45 10.31 14.61 -2.32
N LEU A 46 9.42 13.74 -1.86
CA LEU A 46 9.81 12.50 -1.18
C LEU A 46 10.64 11.58 -2.09
N ASN A 47 10.22 11.40 -3.36
CA ASN A 47 11.01 10.64 -4.33
C ASN A 47 12.45 11.20 -4.49
N PHE A 48 12.57 12.53 -4.58
CA PHE A 48 13.84 13.24 -4.69
C PHE A 48 14.73 13.06 -3.46
N THR A 49 14.17 13.22 -2.25
CA THR A 49 14.93 13.06 -0.99
C THR A 49 15.37 11.63 -0.74
N GLY A 50 14.62 10.66 -1.25
CA GLY A 50 14.94 9.24 -1.13
C GLY A 50 14.54 8.64 0.24
N ILE A 51 14.47 7.33 0.24
CA ILE A 51 14.00 6.53 1.37
C ILE A 51 15.18 6.20 2.29
N THR A 52 15.01 6.50 3.58
CA THR A 52 16.00 6.28 4.65
C THR A 52 15.32 5.71 5.89
N ASN A 53 16.11 5.13 6.80
CA ASN A 53 15.59 4.60 8.07
C ASN A 53 14.88 5.65 8.95
N GLY A 54 15.15 6.94 8.74
CA GLY A 54 14.53 8.03 9.49
C GLY A 54 13.21 8.57 8.91
N ASN A 55 12.95 8.34 7.61
CA ASN A 55 11.81 8.96 6.92
C ASN A 55 10.82 7.96 6.29
N TYR A 56 11.14 6.67 6.24
CA TYR A 56 10.29 5.65 5.62
C TYR A 56 8.84 5.56 6.15
N PRO A 57 8.51 5.89 7.42
CA PRO A 57 7.13 5.89 7.86
C PRO A 57 6.26 6.88 7.09
N VAL A 58 6.86 8.00 6.62
CA VAL A 58 6.18 8.97 5.77
C VAL A 58 5.85 8.37 4.41
N PHE A 59 6.78 7.61 3.82
CA PHE A 59 6.55 6.92 2.55
C PHE A 59 5.40 5.90 2.67
N LEU A 60 5.41 5.09 3.73
CA LEU A 60 4.32 4.15 4.01
C LEU A 60 2.97 4.85 4.17
N ASN A 61 2.94 6.01 4.84
CA ASN A 61 1.72 6.80 4.96
C ASN A 61 1.21 7.29 3.59
N ILE A 62 2.10 7.70 2.68
CA ILE A 62 1.69 8.10 1.31
C ILE A 62 1.13 6.94 0.50
N LEU A 63 1.60 5.70 0.72
CA LEU A 63 1.00 4.52 0.06
C LEU A 63 -0.48 4.32 0.41
N THR A 64 -0.96 4.91 1.51
CA THR A 64 -2.37 4.86 1.90
C THR A 64 -3.25 5.88 1.16
N VAL A 65 -2.64 6.82 0.41
CA VAL A 65 -3.34 7.83 -0.38
C VAL A 65 -3.99 7.18 -1.59
N ARG A 66 -5.32 7.33 -1.69
CA ARG A 66 -6.14 6.78 -2.76
C ARG A 66 -6.18 7.70 -3.98
N ASN A 67 -5.02 7.97 -4.57
CA ASN A 67 -4.92 8.73 -5.82
C ASN A 67 -3.72 8.24 -6.63
N HIS A 68 -3.97 7.74 -7.85
CA HIS A 68 -2.94 7.12 -8.67
C HIS A 68 -1.83 8.10 -9.05
N ALA A 69 -2.16 9.36 -9.34
CA ALA A 69 -1.17 10.37 -9.72
C ALA A 69 -0.18 10.69 -8.57
N VAL A 70 -0.65 10.64 -7.32
CA VAL A 70 0.22 10.81 -6.14
C VAL A 70 1.18 9.64 -5.99
N ILE A 71 0.71 8.41 -6.16
CA ILE A 71 1.56 7.21 -6.10
C ILE A 71 2.56 7.18 -7.26
N ASP A 72 2.13 7.56 -8.45
CA ASP A 72 3.01 7.67 -9.63
C ASP A 72 4.12 8.70 -9.40
N ALA A 73 3.80 9.85 -8.80
CA ALA A 73 4.77 10.86 -8.43
C ALA A 73 5.74 10.39 -7.33
N LEU A 74 5.24 9.62 -6.35
CA LEU A 74 6.07 9.04 -5.29
C LEU A 74 7.07 8.02 -5.85
N LEU A 75 6.62 7.20 -6.80
CA LEU A 75 7.44 6.15 -7.39
C LEU A 75 8.42 6.70 -8.43
N GLY A 76 7.98 7.67 -9.23
CA GLY A 76 8.70 8.16 -10.39
C GLY A 76 8.91 7.03 -11.41
N THR A 77 10.17 6.77 -11.76
CA THR A 77 10.56 5.71 -12.70
C THR A 77 11.04 4.42 -12.03
N ARG A 78 10.94 4.32 -10.70
CA ARG A 78 11.42 3.14 -9.96
C ARG A 78 10.48 1.95 -10.15
N ASP A 79 11.04 0.75 -10.08
CA ASP A 79 10.24 -0.46 -10.02
C ASP A 79 9.46 -0.51 -8.68
N PRO A 80 8.12 -0.67 -8.70
CA PRO A 80 7.33 -0.87 -7.48
C PRO A 80 7.91 -1.94 -6.54
N PHE A 81 8.33 -3.10 -7.06
CA PHE A 81 8.80 -4.22 -6.24
C PHE A 81 10.10 -3.91 -5.50
N LEU A 82 10.91 -2.99 -6.03
CA LEU A 82 12.20 -2.61 -5.43
C LEU A 82 12.11 -1.31 -4.62
N PHE A 83 10.92 -0.72 -4.50
CA PHE A 83 10.76 0.62 -3.92
C PHE A 83 11.31 0.73 -2.49
N MET A 84 11.06 -0.27 -1.65
CA MET A 84 11.50 -0.31 -0.25
C MET A 84 12.82 -1.09 -0.04
N SER A 85 13.50 -1.51 -1.12
CA SER A 85 14.69 -2.38 -1.03
C SER A 85 15.89 -1.75 -0.31
N SER A 86 15.93 -0.42 -0.17
CA SER A 86 16.98 0.29 0.55
C SER A 86 16.87 0.19 2.08
N ILE A 87 15.78 -0.40 2.59
CA ILE A 87 15.51 -0.54 4.02
C ILE A 87 15.33 -2.01 4.36
N GLN A 88 15.93 -2.41 5.48
CA GLN A 88 15.70 -3.75 6.02
C GLN A 88 14.26 -3.89 6.51
N PRO A 89 13.55 -4.95 6.09
CA PRO A 89 12.22 -5.22 6.61
C PRO A 89 12.22 -5.30 8.14
N ASN A 90 11.21 -4.70 8.74
CA ASN A 90 10.98 -4.74 10.17
C ASN A 90 9.48 -4.86 10.44
N TYR A 91 9.13 -5.17 11.69
CA TYR A 91 7.74 -5.37 12.11
C TYR A 91 6.80 -4.24 11.66
N PHE A 92 7.22 -2.98 11.81
CA PHE A 92 6.37 -1.83 11.48
C PHE A 92 6.07 -1.73 9.97
N ILE A 93 7.05 -2.03 9.11
CA ILE A 93 6.84 -2.04 7.65
C ILE A 93 5.83 -3.14 7.28
N VAL A 94 6.09 -4.37 7.74
CA VAL A 94 5.29 -5.55 7.36
C VAL A 94 3.86 -5.44 7.89
N SER A 95 3.70 -5.06 9.16
CA SER A 95 2.37 -4.81 9.76
C SER A 95 1.60 -3.70 9.05
N THR A 96 2.27 -2.62 8.63
CA THR A 96 1.61 -1.55 7.86
C THR A 96 1.17 -2.04 6.49
N CYS A 97 1.99 -2.83 5.80
CA CYS A 97 1.64 -3.44 4.52
C CYS A 97 0.41 -4.36 4.64
N PHE A 98 0.35 -5.24 5.64
CA PHE A 98 -0.84 -6.05 5.91
C PHE A 98 -2.05 -5.22 6.31
N ALA A 99 -1.86 -4.16 7.11
CA ALA A 99 -2.96 -3.25 7.46
C ALA A 99 -3.56 -2.57 6.22
N ILE A 100 -2.74 -2.21 5.22
CA ILE A 100 -3.21 -1.67 3.94
C ILE A 100 -4.03 -2.73 3.20
N LEU A 101 -3.52 -3.96 3.07
CA LEU A 101 -4.24 -5.05 2.41
C LEU A 101 -5.56 -5.36 3.11
N THR A 102 -5.59 -5.40 4.44
CA THR A 102 -6.81 -5.69 5.21
C THR A 102 -7.84 -4.58 5.09
N LYS A 103 -7.40 -3.31 5.13
CA LYS A 103 -8.29 -2.14 5.08
C LYS A 103 -8.96 -1.96 3.72
N TYR A 104 -8.25 -2.21 2.62
CA TYR A 104 -8.73 -1.95 1.27
C TYR A 104 -9.16 -3.23 0.55
N ARG A 105 -10.13 -3.13 -0.35
CA ARG A 105 -10.58 -4.27 -1.18
C ARG A 105 -9.71 -4.47 -2.42
N LYS A 106 -9.89 -5.62 -3.10
CA LYS A 106 -9.09 -6.02 -4.27
C LYS A 106 -8.93 -4.94 -5.35
N ALA A 107 -10.02 -4.24 -5.70
CA ALA A 107 -10.01 -3.20 -6.73
C ALA A 107 -9.67 -1.79 -6.21
N GLU A 108 -9.55 -1.60 -4.89
CA GLU A 108 -9.23 -0.29 -4.30
C GLU A 108 -7.72 -0.01 -4.24
N ILE A 109 -6.90 -1.06 -4.31
CA ILE A 109 -5.45 -0.92 -4.26
C ILE A 109 -4.92 -0.75 -5.67
N TYR A 110 -4.28 0.39 -5.91
CA TYR A 110 -3.57 0.64 -7.15
C TYR A 110 -2.50 -0.43 -7.41
N PRO A 111 -2.38 -1.00 -8.63
CA PRO A 111 -1.43 -2.08 -8.89
C PRO A 111 0.03 -1.77 -8.53
N LYS A 112 0.47 -0.52 -8.65
CA LYS A 112 1.83 -0.13 -8.23
C LYS A 112 1.97 -0.16 -6.70
N THR A 113 0.96 0.30 -5.95
CA THR A 113 0.95 0.17 -4.48
C THR A 113 0.99 -1.29 -4.06
N LEU A 114 0.22 -2.15 -4.73
CA LEU A 114 0.25 -3.59 -4.49
C LEU A 114 1.65 -4.16 -4.81
N GLY A 115 2.27 -3.79 -5.92
CA GLY A 115 3.65 -4.19 -6.25
C GLY A 115 4.67 -3.83 -5.18
N ILE A 116 4.56 -2.63 -4.58
CA ILE A 116 5.42 -2.20 -3.46
C ILE A 116 5.23 -3.11 -2.24
N ILE A 117 3.98 -3.41 -1.89
CA ILE A 117 3.64 -4.30 -0.77
C ILE A 117 4.20 -5.72 -1.02
N LEU A 118 4.01 -6.25 -2.22
CA LEU A 118 4.51 -7.57 -2.59
C LEU A 118 6.04 -7.63 -2.56
N GLY A 119 6.74 -6.58 -2.99
CA GLY A 119 8.20 -6.48 -2.90
C GLY A 119 8.72 -6.52 -1.45
N VAL A 120 8.01 -5.85 -0.53
CA VAL A 120 8.30 -5.93 0.92
C VAL A 120 8.13 -7.36 1.44
N PHE A 121 7.04 -8.03 1.07
CA PHE A 121 6.77 -9.39 1.51
C PHE A 121 7.74 -10.41 0.91
N GLN A 122 8.09 -10.28 -0.37
CA GLN A 122 9.12 -11.11 -1.00
C GLN A 122 10.45 -10.98 -0.25
N THR A 123 10.86 -9.74 0.07
CA THR A 123 12.12 -9.51 0.80
C THR A 123 12.05 -10.10 2.21
N THR A 124 10.93 -9.92 2.92
CA THR A 124 10.72 -10.42 4.28
C THR A 124 10.69 -11.95 4.36
N TYR A 125 9.89 -12.60 3.51
CA TYR A 125 9.61 -14.03 3.59
C TYR A 125 10.46 -14.88 2.64
N ASN A 126 11.45 -14.29 1.95
CA ASN A 126 12.43 -15.06 1.20
C ASN A 126 13.15 -16.10 2.07
N SER A 127 13.43 -15.76 3.34
CA SER A 127 13.71 -16.71 4.42
C SER A 127 12.45 -16.84 5.29
N PRO A 128 11.62 -17.90 5.12
CA PRO A 128 10.32 -17.98 5.77
C PRO A 128 10.39 -17.89 7.29
N LEU A 129 11.34 -18.61 7.91
CA LEU A 129 11.51 -18.63 9.37
C LEU A 129 11.96 -17.28 9.92
N ASP A 130 12.86 -16.57 9.23
CA ASP A 130 13.30 -15.25 9.67
C ASP A 130 12.21 -14.21 9.46
N GLY A 131 11.50 -14.29 8.33
CA GLY A 131 10.33 -13.46 8.06
C GLY A 131 9.24 -13.62 9.11
N TYR A 132 8.94 -14.86 9.51
CA TYR A 132 7.99 -15.15 10.59
C TYR A 132 8.43 -14.57 11.93
N LYS A 133 9.73 -14.61 12.25
CA LYS A 133 10.28 -13.95 13.46
C LYS A 133 10.16 -12.42 13.41
N ILE A 134 10.31 -11.81 12.23
CA ILE A 134 10.15 -10.36 12.05
C ILE A 134 8.69 -9.97 12.24
N TYR A 135 7.78 -10.70 11.61
CA TYR A 135 6.34 -10.50 11.71
C TYR A 135 5.63 -11.84 11.47
N PRO A 136 5.03 -12.45 12.51
CA PRO A 136 4.24 -13.66 12.36
C PRO A 136 2.86 -13.26 11.81
N PRO A 137 2.55 -13.53 10.54
CA PRO A 137 1.27 -13.14 9.96
C PRO A 137 0.17 -14.05 10.48
N SER A 138 -1.04 -13.51 10.62
CA SER A 138 -2.23 -14.30 10.97
C SER A 138 -2.88 -14.92 9.73
N VAL A 139 -3.77 -15.90 9.93
CA VAL A 139 -4.63 -16.42 8.85
C VAL A 139 -5.42 -15.30 8.15
N ALA A 140 -5.84 -14.26 8.89
CA ALA A 140 -6.53 -13.12 8.32
C ALA A 140 -5.63 -12.30 7.38
N ASP A 141 -4.35 -12.15 7.71
CA ASP A 141 -3.36 -11.47 6.87
C ASP A 141 -3.10 -12.25 5.57
N ILE A 142 -3.05 -13.58 5.64
CA ILE A 142 -2.91 -14.44 4.47
C ILE A 142 -4.14 -14.39 3.59
N ASN A 143 -5.34 -14.34 4.16
CA ASN A 143 -6.56 -14.09 3.41
C ASN A 143 -6.54 -12.71 2.73
N ALA A 144 -6.06 -11.68 3.44
CA ALA A 144 -5.91 -10.33 2.91
C ALA A 144 -4.89 -10.25 1.76
N LEU A 145 -3.87 -11.11 1.75
CA LEU A 145 -2.94 -11.27 0.63
C LEU A 145 -3.60 -12.07 -0.52
N GLY A 146 -4.14 -13.24 -0.22
CA GLY A 146 -4.70 -14.19 -1.17
C GLY A 146 -5.89 -13.62 -1.96
N LYS A 147 -6.70 -12.73 -1.37
CA LYS A 147 -7.82 -12.09 -2.07
C LYS A 147 -7.40 -11.30 -3.32
N HIS A 148 -6.13 -10.89 -3.43
CA HIS A 148 -5.63 -10.17 -4.59
C HIS A 148 -5.29 -11.07 -5.77
N LEU A 149 -5.27 -12.39 -5.60
CA LEU A 149 -5.13 -13.34 -6.71
C LEU A 149 -6.25 -13.16 -7.74
N ASN A 150 -5.88 -13.11 -9.01
CA ASN A 150 -6.79 -12.95 -10.13
C ASN A 150 -6.88 -14.24 -10.97
N GLU A 151 -7.95 -15.00 -10.77
CA GLU A 151 -8.22 -16.26 -11.48
C GLU A 151 -8.34 -16.06 -13.00
N GLU A 152 -8.74 -14.87 -13.48
CA GLU A 152 -8.89 -14.58 -14.92
C GLU A 152 -7.56 -14.45 -15.68
N LYS A 153 -6.51 -14.02 -14.99
CA LYS A 153 -5.20 -13.76 -15.59
C LYS A 153 -4.24 -14.94 -15.53
N GLY A 154 -4.58 -15.97 -14.75
CA GLY A 154 -3.74 -17.15 -14.55
C GLY A 154 -2.43 -16.86 -13.81
N GLN A 155 -1.58 -17.88 -13.67
CA GLN A 155 -0.37 -17.84 -12.84
C GLN A 155 0.77 -16.97 -13.42
N ASP A 156 0.76 -16.69 -14.73
CA ASP A 156 1.85 -15.98 -15.40
C ASP A 156 1.79 -14.46 -15.22
N ASP A 157 0.66 -13.92 -14.73
CA ASP A 157 0.57 -12.51 -14.33
C ASP A 157 1.54 -12.23 -13.18
N LEU A 158 2.29 -11.13 -13.30
CA LEU A 158 3.35 -10.78 -12.37
C LEU A 158 2.88 -10.68 -10.91
N LEU A 159 1.67 -10.14 -10.67
CA LEU A 159 1.13 -10.00 -9.33
C LEU A 159 0.72 -11.36 -8.77
N ASN A 160 0.04 -12.17 -9.58
CA ASN A 160 -0.33 -13.54 -9.19
C ASN A 160 0.89 -14.37 -8.85
N ARG A 161 1.90 -14.39 -9.74
CA ARG A 161 3.16 -15.11 -9.49
C ARG A 161 3.81 -14.67 -8.18
N SER A 162 3.86 -13.37 -7.92
CA SER A 162 4.48 -12.83 -6.71
C SER A 162 3.71 -13.24 -5.44
N ILE A 163 2.38 -13.19 -5.47
CA ILE A 163 1.55 -13.66 -4.36
C ILE A 163 1.73 -15.16 -4.13
N LEU A 164 1.69 -15.96 -5.20
CA LEU A 164 1.83 -17.42 -5.12
C LEU A 164 3.21 -17.84 -4.61
N ASP A 165 4.27 -17.10 -4.94
CA ASP A 165 5.63 -17.31 -4.43
C ASP A 165 5.70 -17.01 -2.93
N ILE A 166 5.13 -15.89 -2.47
CA ILE A 166 5.05 -15.58 -1.03
C ILE A 166 4.28 -16.68 -0.28
N LEU A 167 3.14 -17.12 -0.81
CA LEU A 167 2.34 -18.20 -0.22
C LEU A 167 3.11 -19.53 -0.21
N ASP A 168 3.97 -19.79 -1.21
CA ASP A 168 4.82 -21.00 -1.26
C ASP A 168 5.86 -20.96 -0.14
N LYS A 169 6.52 -19.82 0.05
CA LYS A 169 7.46 -19.58 1.15
C LYS A 169 6.80 -19.80 2.51
N LEU A 170 5.60 -19.26 2.71
CA LEU A 170 4.86 -19.44 3.96
C LEU A 170 4.38 -20.88 4.15
N ALA A 171 3.93 -21.55 3.09
CA ALA A 171 3.56 -22.97 3.14
C ALA A 171 4.75 -23.86 3.54
N SER A 172 5.98 -23.49 3.19
CA SER A 172 7.19 -24.24 3.58
C SER A 172 7.52 -24.19 5.09
N LEU A 173 6.78 -23.41 5.87
CA LEU A 173 6.85 -23.43 7.34
C LEU A 173 6.18 -24.67 7.95
N GLU A 174 5.42 -25.43 7.16
CA GLU A 174 4.80 -26.68 7.62
C GLU A 174 5.88 -27.69 8.09
N GLY A 175 5.65 -28.30 9.25
CA GLY A 175 6.54 -29.30 9.85
C GLY A 175 7.76 -28.73 10.56
N GLN A 176 7.88 -27.41 10.71
CA GLN A 176 8.95 -26.80 11.50
C GLN A 176 8.73 -26.95 13.02
N ASN A 177 7.52 -27.35 13.46
CA ASN A 177 7.18 -27.64 14.87
C ASN A 177 7.56 -26.51 15.85
N VAL A 178 7.42 -25.25 15.42
CA VAL A 178 7.71 -24.07 16.28
C VAL A 178 6.52 -23.76 17.18
N ASP A 179 5.33 -23.62 16.58
CA ASP A 179 4.06 -23.37 17.27
C ASP A 179 2.89 -23.80 16.38
N GLU A 180 1.69 -23.96 16.98
CA GLU A 180 0.47 -24.39 16.27
C GLU A 180 -0.01 -23.33 15.27
N ASP A 181 0.12 -22.04 15.59
CA ASP A 181 -0.31 -20.94 14.72
C ASP A 181 0.48 -20.93 13.40
N MET A 182 1.78 -21.25 13.44
CA MET A 182 2.64 -21.39 12.27
C MET A 182 2.20 -22.53 11.35
N GLU A 183 1.85 -23.68 11.94
CA GLU A 183 1.38 -24.85 11.17
C GLU A 183 0.04 -24.53 10.50
N ASP A 184 -0.91 -23.95 11.23
CA ASP A 184 -2.21 -23.52 10.68
C ASP A 184 -2.04 -22.50 9.54
N LEU A 185 -1.13 -21.54 9.71
CA LEU A 185 -0.77 -20.56 8.69
C LEU A 185 -0.20 -21.21 7.43
N ALA A 186 0.71 -22.17 7.59
CA ALA A 186 1.39 -22.86 6.50
C ALA A 186 0.38 -23.69 5.69
N VAL A 187 -0.45 -24.48 6.39
CA VAL A 187 -1.52 -25.27 5.79
C VAL A 187 -2.52 -24.37 5.05
N HIS A 188 -2.92 -23.25 5.65
CA HIS A 188 -3.84 -22.31 5.01
C HIS A 188 -3.24 -21.67 3.75
N SER A 189 -1.96 -21.29 3.79
CA SER A 189 -1.23 -20.76 2.63
C SER A 189 -1.16 -21.78 1.49
N HIS A 190 -0.89 -23.05 1.83
CA HIS A 190 -0.91 -24.16 0.88
C HIS A 190 -2.30 -24.38 0.25
N ASN A 191 -3.36 -24.30 1.06
CA ASN A 191 -4.74 -24.46 0.59
C ASN A 191 -5.16 -23.37 -0.42
N ILE A 192 -4.81 -22.11 -0.15
CA ILE A 192 -5.08 -21.00 -1.10
C ILE A 192 -4.41 -21.27 -2.45
N ARG A 193 -3.13 -21.68 -2.45
CA ARG A 193 -2.40 -22.00 -3.69
C ARG A 193 -3.04 -23.14 -4.46
N ASN A 194 -3.35 -24.24 -3.77
CA ASN A 194 -3.99 -25.39 -4.41
C ASN A 194 -5.33 -25.03 -5.04
N ASN A 195 -6.13 -24.22 -4.35
CA ASN A 195 -7.40 -23.74 -4.88
C ASN A 195 -7.24 -22.82 -6.08
N PHE A 196 -6.15 -22.05 -6.16
CA PHE A 196 -5.86 -21.22 -7.32
C PHE A 196 -5.40 -22.04 -8.55
N PHE A 197 -4.61 -23.11 -8.34
CA PHE A 197 -4.14 -23.96 -9.43
C PHE A 197 -5.18 -24.97 -9.92
N ASP A 198 -6.12 -25.39 -9.07
CA ASP A 198 -7.13 -26.38 -9.41
C ASP A 198 -8.31 -25.74 -10.16
N SER A 199 -8.43 -26.05 -11.46
CA SER A 199 -9.55 -25.64 -12.32
C SER A 199 -10.96 -25.99 -11.81
N LYS A 200 -11.09 -26.92 -10.85
CA LYS A 200 -12.38 -27.33 -10.26
C LYS A 200 -12.69 -26.63 -8.93
N LYS A 201 -11.71 -25.96 -8.34
CA LYS A 201 -11.87 -25.24 -7.07
C LYS A 201 -11.89 -23.75 -7.34
N ARG A 202 -12.36 -22.98 -6.34
CA ARG A 202 -12.33 -21.53 -6.39
C ARG A 202 -11.71 -20.97 -5.13
N LEU A 203 -11.19 -19.75 -5.21
CA LEU A 203 -10.67 -19.05 -4.03
C LEU A 203 -11.73 -18.87 -2.94
N VAL A 204 -13.01 -18.78 -3.30
CA VAL A 204 -14.13 -18.66 -2.34
C VAL A 204 -14.29 -19.87 -1.42
N ASP A 205 -13.73 -21.02 -1.79
CA ASP A 205 -13.81 -22.23 -0.97
C ASP A 205 -12.83 -22.19 0.22
N VAL A 206 -11.86 -21.26 0.21
CA VAL A 206 -10.83 -21.09 1.27
C VAL A 206 -10.82 -19.68 1.85
N ILE A 207 -11.10 -18.66 1.04
CA ILE A 207 -11.16 -17.25 1.45
C ILE A 207 -12.64 -16.82 1.54
N PRO A 208 -13.06 -16.17 2.64
CA PRO A 208 -14.43 -15.68 2.79
C PRO A 208 -14.90 -14.82 1.60
N GLU A 209 -16.06 -15.13 1.04
CA GLU A 209 -16.61 -14.45 -0.15
C GLU A 209 -16.67 -12.92 0.00
N VAL A 210 -16.98 -12.43 1.21
CA VAL A 210 -17.02 -10.99 1.52
C VAL A 210 -15.71 -10.26 1.19
N GLN A 211 -14.56 -10.95 1.27
CA GLN A 211 -13.26 -10.38 0.96
C GLN A 211 -12.93 -10.44 -0.54
N LEU A 212 -13.59 -11.31 -1.30
CA LEU A 212 -13.38 -11.52 -2.74
C LEU A 212 -14.31 -10.65 -3.60
N ARG A 213 -15.42 -10.16 -3.05
CA ARG A 213 -16.38 -9.31 -3.78
C ARG A 213 -15.76 -7.98 -4.23
N LEU A 214 -15.96 -7.67 -5.51
CA LEU A 214 -15.67 -6.37 -6.10
C LEU A 214 -16.84 -5.41 -5.86
N GLU A 215 -16.55 -4.19 -5.42
CA GLU A 215 -17.57 -3.13 -5.35
C GLU A 215 -17.62 -2.40 -6.70
N PRO A 216 -18.82 -2.21 -7.29
CA PRO A 216 -18.96 -1.58 -8.60
C PRO A 216 -18.71 -0.06 -8.59
N ASN A 217 -18.76 0.59 -7.42
CA ASN A 217 -18.67 2.05 -7.27
C ASN A 217 -17.39 2.45 -6.53
N LEU A 218 -16.24 2.26 -7.15
CA LEU A 218 -15.02 2.90 -6.69
C LEU A 218 -15.10 4.40 -6.96
N ASP A 219 -14.84 5.23 -5.94
CA ASP A 219 -14.65 6.66 -6.14
C ASP A 219 -13.53 6.88 -7.17
N LYS A 220 -13.84 7.67 -8.20
CA LYS A 220 -12.85 8.02 -9.23
C LYS A 220 -11.84 9.00 -8.63
N ASP A 221 -10.60 8.88 -9.09
CA ASP A 221 -9.55 9.82 -8.75
C ASP A 221 -9.95 11.25 -9.15
N VAL A 222 -9.75 12.19 -8.22
CA VAL A 222 -9.67 13.60 -8.57
C VAL A 222 -8.36 13.79 -9.33
N LEU A 223 -8.45 14.20 -10.58
CA LEU A 223 -7.28 14.39 -11.43
C LEU A 223 -6.70 15.80 -11.25
N PRO A 224 -5.37 15.97 -11.33
CA PRO A 224 -4.75 17.29 -11.36
C PRO A 224 -5.15 18.05 -12.64
N ARG A 225 -4.92 19.37 -12.68
CA ARG A 225 -5.11 20.14 -13.91
C ARG A 225 -4.06 19.75 -14.94
N ASP A 226 -4.45 19.82 -16.21
CA ASP A 226 -3.53 19.75 -17.34
C ASP A 226 -2.68 21.03 -17.38
N ARG A 227 -1.53 21.01 -16.71
CA ARG A 227 -0.61 22.14 -16.66
C ARG A 227 0.30 22.08 -17.89
N LYS A 228 0.02 22.94 -18.87
CA LYS A 228 0.91 23.15 -20.02
C LYS A 228 1.94 24.25 -19.71
N PRO A 229 3.18 24.14 -20.20
CA PRO A 229 4.13 25.24 -20.18
C PRO A 229 3.51 26.51 -20.77
N LEU A 230 3.74 27.67 -20.15
CA LEU A 230 3.18 28.94 -20.61
C LEU A 230 3.46 29.19 -22.10
N ALA A 231 4.65 28.80 -22.57
CA ALA A 231 5.06 28.91 -23.97
C ALA A 231 4.19 28.10 -24.96
N GLU A 232 3.53 27.03 -24.52
CA GLU A 232 2.61 26.23 -25.34
C GLU A 232 1.19 26.80 -25.33
N VAL A 233 0.83 27.54 -24.29
CA VAL A 233 -0.48 28.20 -24.15
C VAL A 233 -0.51 29.54 -24.91
N GLU A 234 0.64 30.19 -25.05
CA GLU A 234 0.78 31.48 -25.75
C GLU A 234 0.95 31.34 -27.28
N GLN A 235 1.04 30.13 -27.84
CA GLN A 235 0.99 29.96 -29.29
C GLN A 235 -0.46 30.22 -29.78
N PRO A 236 -0.70 31.26 -30.59
CA PRO A 236 -2.03 31.50 -31.13
C PRO A 236 -2.45 30.29 -31.97
N ALA A 237 -3.67 29.81 -31.74
CA ALA A 237 -4.28 28.76 -32.55
C ALA A 237 -4.15 29.15 -34.04
N GLN A 238 -3.40 28.35 -34.80
CA GLN A 238 -3.32 28.45 -36.26
C GLN A 238 -4.59 27.91 -36.91
#